data_AF-A0A142XH70-F1
#
_entry.id   AF-A0A142XH70-F1
#
_cell.length_a   1.000
_cell.length_b   1.000
_cell.length_c   1.000
_cell.angle_alpha   90.00
_cell.angle_beta   90.00
_cell.angle_gamma   90.00
#
_symmetry.space_group_name_H-M   'P 1'
#
loop_
_entity.id
_entity.type
_entity.pdbx_description
1 polymer ?
#
loop_
_entity_poly.entity_id
_entity_poly.type
_entity_poly.pdbx_seq_one_letter_code
_entity_poly.pdbx_strand_id
1 'polypeptide(L)'
;MAHLIHRPRTRAVVLERNEKAWPSLDGHLAGVKGIAEAISLQLGLVPDVANAARLSAGWHDLGKDRGVWQRGAGNTRDAAPVAKTLHGRPPENLNGFRHELASLIDIKFDPLHSSTFLTQTPTCQELLLHLVATHHGRGRPHFPLKEATDPERPDTAAQSIVAETPQRFALLQREYGRWGLAYLESLLRAADVLDSQRIEDTPIGDREPGTWPRSVPTDVAWSQARAPATPTISVNVDPRNPGQFFACCGILELADRLWPGAEGWFANGQFHVACTGTLEALLSALVGAAPEQITRLANGLEVKTLLAPLQLVFSGHSGALTLDAWMTIRVEKGEVSTGANPPWNFWSGQQTPLRIWTPVRAALAELLPQLDQMKRTALFEQRQFLTGRFGFDPGPAWNALDVGFSPNEQGIAVESSPAVELLAAIGLQRFRPEMGANRDSFIYSTWGISLPPLVARAAACTAIRFDPSAVYRGRVVTRGQYAALGYSTILSGDSDE
;
A
#
# COMPACT_ATOMS: atom_id res chain seq x y z
N MET A 1 -28.49 -21.80 16.17
CA MET A 1 -27.32 -21.13 16.77
C MET A 1 -27.79 -19.79 17.31
N ALA A 2 -27.95 -19.68 18.62
CA ALA A 2 -28.41 -18.46 19.27
C ALA A 2 -27.29 -17.41 19.22
N HIS A 3 -27.57 -16.28 18.59
CA HIS A 3 -26.67 -15.12 18.64
C HIS A 3 -26.54 -14.69 20.09
N LEU A 4 -25.34 -14.85 20.66
CA LEU A 4 -24.93 -14.24 21.91
C LEU A 4 -24.84 -12.73 21.67
N ILE A 5 -26.00 -12.07 21.64
CA ILE A 5 -26.08 -10.62 21.82
C ILE A 5 -25.75 -10.42 23.29
N HIS A 6 -24.52 -10.05 23.58
CA HIS A 6 -24.15 -9.53 24.89
C HIS A 6 -24.90 -8.20 25.04
N ARG A 7 -26.13 -8.26 25.58
CA ARG A 7 -26.76 -7.06 26.12
C ARG A 7 -25.81 -6.56 27.21
N PRO A 8 -25.37 -5.28 27.18
CA PRO A 8 -24.67 -4.72 28.32
C PRO A 8 -25.57 -4.97 29.52
N ARG A 9 -25.06 -5.69 30.53
CA ARG A 9 -25.73 -5.69 31.82
C ARG A 9 -25.80 -4.21 32.21
N THR A 10 -27.01 -3.70 32.30
CA THR A 10 -27.35 -2.44 32.96
C THR A 10 -26.68 -2.47 34.33
N ARG A 11 -25.49 -1.88 34.42
CA ARG A 11 -24.88 -1.52 35.70
C ARG A 11 -25.43 -0.15 36.04
N ALA A 12 -26.62 -0.16 36.61
CA ALA A 12 -26.96 0.77 37.66
C ALA A 12 -25.95 0.54 38.80
N VAL A 13 -24.79 1.16 38.69
CA VAL A 13 -24.09 1.69 39.85
C VAL A 13 -24.25 3.19 39.68
N VAL A 14 -25.14 3.76 40.47
CA VAL A 14 -25.07 5.18 40.81
C VAL A 14 -23.72 5.35 41.51
N LEU A 15 -22.67 5.58 40.71
CA LEU A 15 -21.44 6.16 41.21
C LEU A 15 -21.83 7.55 41.70
N GLU A 16 -21.42 7.89 42.90
CA GLU A 16 -21.57 9.23 43.45
C GLU A 16 -21.06 10.24 42.40
N ARG A 17 -21.99 10.95 41.74
CA ARG A 17 -21.74 11.88 40.63
C ARG A 17 -20.97 13.16 41.05
N ASN A 18 -20.25 13.11 42.16
CA ASN A 18 -19.64 14.27 42.81
C ASN A 18 -18.11 14.27 42.83
N GLU A 19 -17.44 13.17 42.46
CA GLU A 19 -15.98 13.19 42.34
C GLU A 19 -15.58 13.90 41.04
N LYS A 20 -15.13 15.15 41.17
CA LYS A 20 -14.54 15.89 40.06
C LYS A 20 -13.08 15.43 39.89
N ALA A 21 -12.62 15.24 38.66
CA ALA A 21 -11.24 14.85 38.38
C ALA A 21 -10.61 15.68 37.27
N TRP A 22 -9.31 15.94 37.39
CA TRP A 22 -8.54 16.53 36.30
C TRP A 22 -8.35 15.49 35.17
N PRO A 23 -8.63 15.83 33.90
CA PRO A 23 -8.48 14.90 32.77
C PRO A 23 -7.01 14.77 32.34
N SER A 24 -6.14 14.36 33.27
CA SER A 24 -4.69 14.29 33.05
C SER A 24 -4.33 13.33 31.91
N LEU A 25 -3.32 13.71 31.13
CA LEU A 25 -2.79 12.89 30.04
C LEU A 25 -2.26 11.55 30.57
N ASP A 26 -1.45 11.58 31.62
CA ASP A 26 -0.88 10.36 32.23
C ASP A 26 -1.97 9.43 32.77
N GLY A 27 -3.01 9.99 33.41
CA GLY A 27 -4.14 9.21 33.90
C GLY A 27 -4.90 8.52 32.78
N HIS A 28 -5.09 9.19 31.64
CA HIS A 28 -5.69 8.61 30.45
C HIS A 28 -4.83 7.50 29.85
N LEU A 29 -3.54 7.75 29.63
CA LEU A 29 -2.59 6.77 29.08
C LEU A 29 -2.54 5.50 29.94
N ALA A 30 -2.52 5.65 31.28
CA ALA A 30 -2.56 4.52 32.21
C ALA A 30 -3.91 3.76 32.15
N GLY A 31 -5.02 4.48 32.06
CA GLY A 31 -6.36 3.89 31.94
C GLY A 31 -6.52 3.06 30.66
N VAL A 32 -6.17 3.64 29.50
CA VAL A 32 -6.23 2.96 28.20
C VAL A 32 -5.33 1.74 28.17
N LYS A 33 -4.11 1.84 28.74
CA LYS A 33 -3.20 0.70 28.90
C LYS A 33 -3.82 -0.43 29.72
N GLY A 34 -4.40 -0.14 30.89
CA GLY A 34 -5.04 -1.15 31.73
C GLY A 34 -6.23 -1.84 31.04
N ILE A 35 -7.02 -1.09 30.28
CA ILE A 35 -8.14 -1.64 29.49
C ILE A 35 -7.60 -2.55 28.37
N ALA A 36 -6.56 -2.13 27.65
CA ALA A 36 -5.94 -2.93 26.59
C ALA A 36 -5.32 -4.22 27.13
N GLU A 37 -4.71 -4.19 28.33
CA GLU A 37 -4.22 -5.39 29.04
C GLU A 37 -5.37 -6.37 29.33
N ALA A 38 -6.49 -5.86 29.87
CA ALA A 38 -7.67 -6.68 30.15
C ALA A 38 -8.29 -7.28 28.88
N ILE A 39 -8.42 -6.50 27.81
CA ILE A 39 -8.88 -6.98 26.50
C ILE A 39 -7.97 -8.08 25.98
N SER A 40 -6.65 -7.86 26.00
CA SER A 40 -5.65 -8.80 25.49
C SER A 40 -5.69 -10.13 26.24
N LEU A 41 -5.82 -10.09 27.57
CA LEU A 41 -5.94 -11.27 28.42
C LEU A 41 -7.23 -12.06 28.12
N GLN A 42 -8.36 -11.38 28.02
CA GLN A 42 -9.66 -12.01 27.75
C GLN A 42 -9.72 -12.67 26.37
N LEU A 43 -9.07 -12.06 25.36
CA LEU A 43 -9.01 -12.59 24.01
C LEU A 43 -7.93 -13.67 23.82
N GLY A 44 -7.03 -13.86 24.80
CA GLY A 44 -5.92 -14.80 24.70
C GLY A 44 -4.96 -14.45 23.57
N LEU A 45 -4.65 -13.16 23.38
CA LEU A 45 -3.72 -12.72 22.34
C LEU A 45 -2.32 -13.31 22.60
N VAL A 46 -1.63 -13.66 21.52
CA VAL A 46 -0.25 -14.15 21.61
C VAL A 46 0.65 -13.07 22.24
N PRO A 47 1.72 -13.44 22.98
CA PRO A 47 2.48 -12.51 23.82
C PRO A 47 2.95 -11.24 23.09
N ASP A 48 3.49 -11.36 21.88
CA ASP A 48 3.96 -10.22 21.09
C ASP A 48 2.84 -9.25 20.71
N VAL A 49 1.67 -9.79 20.32
CA VAL A 49 0.49 -8.99 19.96
C VAL A 49 -0.11 -8.33 21.21
N ALA A 50 -0.22 -9.07 22.31
CA ALA A 50 -0.70 -8.55 23.58
C ALA A 50 0.19 -7.40 24.09
N ASN A 51 1.50 -7.57 23.97
CA ASN A 51 2.46 -6.56 24.40
C ASN A 51 2.46 -5.33 23.48
N ALA A 52 2.33 -5.50 22.17
CA ALA A 52 2.14 -4.39 21.23
C ALA A 52 0.85 -3.61 21.52
N ALA A 53 -0.28 -4.29 21.79
CA ALA A 53 -1.54 -3.67 22.16
C ALA A 53 -1.43 -2.88 23.47
N ARG A 54 -0.78 -3.46 24.49
CA ARG A 54 -0.54 -2.82 25.79
C ARG A 54 0.35 -1.58 25.70
N LEU A 55 1.49 -1.68 25.01
CA LEU A 55 2.43 -0.57 24.90
C LEU A 55 1.86 0.55 24.01
N SER A 56 1.25 0.21 22.87
CA SER A 56 0.59 1.20 22.02
C SER A 56 -0.53 1.92 22.77
N ALA A 57 -1.34 1.22 23.58
CA ALA A 57 -2.34 1.82 24.44
C ALA A 57 -1.77 2.84 25.42
N GLY A 58 -0.64 2.53 26.06
CA GLY A 58 0.03 3.47 26.97
C GLY A 58 0.74 4.63 26.29
N TRP A 59 0.94 4.59 24.96
CA TRP A 59 1.77 5.56 24.23
C TRP A 59 1.06 6.25 23.06
N HIS A 60 -0.21 5.90 22.77
CA HIS A 60 -0.91 6.38 21.58
C HIS A 60 -1.04 7.90 21.53
N ASP A 61 -1.15 8.53 22.69
CA ASP A 61 -1.48 9.93 22.88
C ASP A 61 -0.32 10.78 23.43
N LEU A 62 0.91 10.27 23.46
CA LEU A 62 2.10 11.03 23.90
C LEU A 62 2.24 12.38 23.19
N GLY A 63 1.92 12.43 21.89
CA GLY A 63 1.93 13.65 21.10
C GLY A 63 0.96 14.73 21.57
N LYS A 64 0.00 14.42 22.45
CA LYS A 64 -0.86 15.44 23.06
C LYS A 64 -0.10 16.35 24.01
N ASP A 65 1.07 15.95 24.52
CA ASP A 65 1.94 16.80 25.35
C ASP A 65 2.51 18.01 24.59
N ARG A 66 2.49 17.99 23.24
CA ARG A 66 2.95 19.12 22.43
C ARG A 66 2.19 20.39 22.78
N GLY A 67 2.93 21.49 22.86
CA GLY A 67 2.35 22.79 23.17
C GLY A 67 1.28 23.24 22.17
N VAL A 68 1.41 22.89 20.88
CA VAL A 68 0.36 23.14 19.87
C VAL A 68 -0.95 22.47 20.25
N TRP A 69 -0.91 21.23 20.73
CA TRP A 69 -2.10 20.48 21.12
C TRP A 69 -2.69 21.00 22.44
N GLN A 70 -1.84 21.21 23.46
CA GLN A 70 -2.29 21.68 24.78
C GLN A 70 -2.90 23.09 24.73
N ARG A 71 -2.34 24.00 23.91
CA ARG A 71 -2.97 25.30 23.63
C ARG A 71 -4.34 25.14 22.96
N GLY A 72 -4.41 24.28 21.94
CA GLY A 72 -5.67 23.99 21.24
C GLY A 72 -6.73 23.38 22.17
N ALA A 73 -6.33 22.61 23.17
CA ALA A 73 -7.20 22.01 24.18
C ALA A 73 -7.68 22.99 25.27
N GLY A 74 -7.16 24.22 25.30
CA GLY A 74 -7.48 25.25 26.29
C GLY A 74 -6.71 25.13 27.61
N ASN A 75 -5.60 24.38 27.64
CA ASN A 75 -4.80 24.22 28.84
C ASN A 75 -3.88 25.43 29.12
N THR A 76 -3.38 25.58 30.35
CA THR A 76 -2.39 26.60 30.72
C THR A 76 -1.04 25.97 31.04
N ARG A 77 0.06 26.70 30.78
CA ARG A 77 1.44 26.17 30.86
C ARG A 77 1.88 25.73 32.26
N ASP A 78 1.17 26.16 33.30
CA ASP A 78 1.38 25.87 34.71
C ASP A 78 0.52 24.69 35.23
N ALA A 79 -0.27 24.09 34.35
CA ALA A 79 -1.08 22.91 34.65
C ALA A 79 -0.50 21.66 33.99
N ALA A 80 -0.77 20.50 34.57
CA ALA A 80 -0.43 19.21 33.99
C ALA A 80 -1.08 19.03 32.61
N PRO A 81 -0.43 18.30 31.68
CA PRO A 81 -0.99 18.03 30.36
C PRO A 81 -2.35 17.33 30.45
N VAL A 82 -3.28 17.70 29.58
CA VAL A 82 -4.62 17.07 29.52
C VAL A 82 -4.73 16.09 28.35
N ALA A 83 -5.56 15.07 28.50
CA ALA A 83 -5.89 14.12 27.42
C ALA A 83 -7.07 14.57 26.54
N LYS A 84 -7.91 15.45 27.09
CA LYS A 84 -9.17 15.94 26.50
C LYS A 84 -9.26 17.45 26.60
N THR A 85 -10.10 18.05 25.77
CA THR A 85 -10.31 19.50 25.81
C THR A 85 -11.17 19.88 27.01
N LEU A 86 -10.83 20.99 27.67
CA LEU A 86 -11.49 21.41 28.92
C LEU A 86 -12.94 21.88 28.75
N HIS A 87 -13.41 22.03 27.51
CA HIS A 87 -14.75 22.53 27.18
C HIS A 87 -15.49 21.67 26.15
N GLY A 88 -15.02 20.45 25.89
CA GLY A 88 -15.65 19.51 24.95
C GLY A 88 -15.63 19.95 23.48
N ARG A 89 -14.91 21.03 23.14
CA ARG A 89 -14.71 21.47 21.76
C ARG A 89 -13.50 20.76 21.15
N PRO A 90 -13.46 20.51 19.83
CA PRO A 90 -12.25 20.04 19.18
C PRO A 90 -11.07 20.99 19.43
N PRO A 91 -9.82 20.50 19.56
CA PRO A 91 -8.67 21.36 19.69
C PRO A 91 -8.53 22.29 18.47
N GLU A 92 -8.35 23.58 18.72
CA GLU A 92 -8.27 24.60 17.68
C GLU A 92 -6.81 24.84 17.20
N ASN A 93 -6.65 25.39 15.99
CA ASN A 93 -5.35 25.86 15.46
C ASN A 93 -4.23 24.80 15.38
N LEU A 94 -4.58 23.53 15.13
CA LEU A 94 -3.59 22.46 14.97
C LEU A 94 -2.75 22.56 13.69
N ASN A 95 -3.22 23.27 12.65
CA ASN A 95 -2.46 23.52 11.41
C ASN A 95 -1.85 22.25 10.76
N GLY A 96 -2.61 21.16 10.72
CA GLY A 96 -2.15 19.88 10.18
C GLY A 96 -1.41 18.99 11.18
N PHE A 97 -1.11 19.47 12.39
CA PHE A 97 -0.53 18.68 13.46
C PHE A 97 -1.37 17.44 13.79
N ARG A 98 -0.68 16.31 13.92
CA ARG A 98 -1.23 15.00 14.26
C ARG A 98 -0.51 14.49 15.49
N HIS A 99 -1.23 14.35 16.60
CA HIS A 99 -0.64 13.82 17.83
C HIS A 99 -0.20 12.36 17.65
N GLU A 100 -0.79 11.64 16.70
CA GLU A 100 -0.37 10.27 16.37
C GLU A 100 1.05 10.24 15.80
N LEU A 101 1.37 11.15 14.87
CA LEU A 101 2.72 11.26 14.31
C LEU A 101 3.73 11.66 15.39
N ALA A 102 3.36 12.64 16.22
CA ALA A 102 4.21 13.10 17.33
C ALA A 102 4.46 11.99 18.37
N SER A 103 3.46 11.14 18.66
CA SER A 103 3.63 9.96 19.51
C SER A 103 4.65 8.98 18.93
N LEU A 104 4.65 8.75 17.62
CA LEU A 104 5.64 7.87 16.97
C LEU A 104 7.06 8.43 17.07
N ILE A 105 7.21 9.75 16.92
CA ILE A 105 8.49 10.45 17.10
C ILE A 105 9.00 10.21 18.54
N ASP A 106 8.15 10.38 19.54
CA ASP A 106 8.54 10.14 20.93
C ASP A 106 8.91 8.67 21.16
N ILE A 107 8.11 7.71 20.67
CA ILE A 107 8.40 6.29 20.82
C ILE A 107 9.76 5.90 20.22
N LYS A 108 10.13 6.44 19.04
CA LYS A 108 11.39 6.09 18.38
C LYS A 108 12.60 6.82 18.93
N PHE A 109 12.46 8.08 19.30
CA PHE A 109 13.62 8.95 19.53
C PHE A 109 13.78 9.39 20.99
N ASP A 110 12.70 9.53 21.75
CA ASP A 110 12.78 9.96 23.15
C ASP A 110 13.22 8.80 24.06
N PRO A 111 14.35 8.90 24.78
CA PRO A 111 14.91 7.81 25.59
C PRO A 111 13.97 7.20 26.62
N LEU A 112 12.99 7.97 27.09
CA LEU A 112 11.95 7.51 28.01
C LEU A 112 11.12 6.35 27.42
N HIS A 113 10.92 6.36 26.11
CA HIS A 113 10.12 5.39 25.38
C HIS A 113 10.98 4.47 24.52
N SER A 114 11.97 5.03 23.81
CA SER A 114 12.80 4.32 22.84
C SER A 114 13.60 3.18 23.49
N SER A 115 14.06 3.35 24.73
CA SER A 115 14.76 2.29 25.47
C SER A 115 13.88 1.05 25.65
N THR A 116 12.60 1.23 25.99
CA THR A 116 11.65 0.12 26.12
C THR A 116 11.27 -0.43 24.75
N PHE A 117 11.02 0.44 23.77
CA PHE A 117 10.69 0.06 22.40
C PHE A 117 11.76 -0.83 21.76
N LEU A 118 13.03 -0.47 21.89
CA LEU A 118 14.15 -1.22 21.30
C LEU A 118 14.36 -2.61 21.89
N THR A 119 13.85 -2.89 23.09
CA THR A 119 13.90 -4.24 23.69
C THR A 119 12.81 -5.18 23.19
N GLN A 120 11.82 -4.67 22.45
CA GLN A 120 10.73 -5.49 21.92
C GLN A 120 11.16 -6.28 20.67
N THR A 121 10.44 -7.37 20.37
CA THR A 121 10.66 -8.12 19.12
C THR A 121 10.36 -7.26 17.90
N PRO A 122 10.98 -7.50 16.73
CA PRO A 122 10.70 -6.73 15.51
C PRO A 122 9.20 -6.67 15.15
N THR A 123 8.49 -7.80 15.28
CA THR A 123 7.05 -7.87 15.03
C THR A 123 6.25 -7.00 16.01
N CYS A 124 6.63 -7.02 17.30
CA CYS A 124 6.00 -6.18 18.31
C CYS A 124 6.27 -4.69 18.05
N GLN A 125 7.50 -4.32 17.65
CA GLN A 125 7.87 -2.94 17.32
C GLN A 125 7.00 -2.39 16.18
N GLU A 126 6.90 -3.13 15.07
CA GLU A 126 6.11 -2.70 13.92
C GLU A 126 4.62 -2.62 14.24
N LEU A 127 4.06 -3.63 14.91
CA LEU A 127 2.64 -3.60 15.28
C LEU A 127 2.32 -2.46 16.23
N LEU A 128 3.17 -2.21 17.25
CA LEU A 128 3.00 -1.12 18.20
C LEU A 128 2.94 0.24 17.50
N LEU A 129 3.93 0.56 16.67
CA LEU A 129 3.97 1.83 15.94
C LEU A 129 2.77 1.95 15.02
N HIS A 130 2.33 0.86 14.40
CA HIS A 130 1.17 0.85 13.53
C HIS A 130 -0.14 1.13 14.28
N LEU A 131 -0.34 0.52 15.44
CA LEU A 131 -1.54 0.77 16.26
C LEU A 131 -1.59 2.23 16.70
N VAL A 132 -0.46 2.80 17.16
CA VAL A 132 -0.36 4.23 17.50
C VAL A 132 -0.64 5.11 16.28
N ALA A 133 -0.08 4.80 15.10
CA ALA A 133 -0.31 5.59 13.89
C ALA A 133 -1.78 5.63 13.45
N THR A 134 -2.52 4.54 13.68
CA THR A 134 -3.82 4.28 13.05
C THR A 134 -5.03 4.44 13.97
N HIS A 135 -4.85 4.77 15.25
CA HIS A 135 -5.97 4.81 16.20
C HIS A 135 -7.05 5.85 15.84
N HIS A 136 -6.72 6.92 15.10
CA HIS A 136 -7.72 7.83 14.49
C HIS A 136 -7.86 7.68 12.96
N GLY A 137 -7.52 6.51 12.42
CA GLY A 137 -7.69 6.16 11.01
C GLY A 137 -6.64 6.71 10.05
N ARG A 138 -5.57 7.34 10.55
CA ARG A 138 -4.40 7.75 9.75
C ARG A 138 -3.39 6.62 9.64
N GLY A 139 -2.28 6.79 8.91
CA GLY A 139 -1.25 5.75 8.78
C GLY A 139 -1.65 4.50 7.98
N ARG A 140 -2.82 4.49 7.31
CA ARG A 140 -3.31 3.38 6.46
C ARG A 140 -3.46 3.82 4.99
N PRO A 141 -2.41 3.75 4.15
CA PRO A 141 -1.07 3.24 4.41
C PRO A 141 -0.04 4.33 4.80
N HIS A 142 -0.42 5.62 4.89
CA HIS A 142 0.54 6.72 5.04
C HIS A 142 -0.07 7.92 5.78
N PHE A 143 0.78 8.89 6.12
CA PHE A 143 0.38 10.24 6.53
C PHE A 143 0.45 11.17 5.31
N PRO A 144 -0.63 11.92 4.99
CA PRO A 144 -0.59 12.94 3.93
C PRO A 144 0.49 14.00 4.19
N LEU A 145 1.07 14.59 3.15
CA LEU A 145 2.16 15.57 3.26
C LEU A 145 1.81 16.76 4.20
N LYS A 146 0.57 17.25 4.15
CA LYS A 146 0.08 18.33 5.03
C LYS A 146 0.00 17.96 6.52
N GLU A 147 0.05 16.67 6.83
CA GLU A 147 -0.02 16.10 8.17
C GLU A 147 1.34 15.51 8.62
N ALA A 148 2.36 15.56 7.74
CA ALA A 148 3.67 14.93 7.91
C ALA A 148 4.67 15.85 8.63
N THR A 149 4.24 16.56 9.68
CA THR A 149 5.07 17.54 10.40
C THR A 149 4.78 17.53 11.90
N ASP A 150 5.82 17.84 12.70
CA ASP A 150 5.72 18.15 14.12
C ASP A 150 6.42 19.51 14.35
N PRO A 151 5.69 20.59 14.69
CA PRO A 151 6.26 21.94 14.79
C PRO A 151 7.25 22.10 15.96
N GLU A 152 7.35 21.12 16.86
CA GLU A 152 8.20 21.17 18.04
C GLU A 152 9.38 20.19 17.96
N ARG A 153 9.57 19.53 16.82
CA ARG A 153 10.64 18.58 16.55
C ARG A 153 11.28 18.83 15.18
N PRO A 154 12.53 18.40 14.93
CA PRO A 154 13.15 18.56 13.62
C PRO A 154 12.38 17.79 12.53
N ASP A 155 12.29 18.37 11.33
CA ASP A 155 11.60 17.75 10.18
C ASP A 155 12.14 16.35 9.85
N THR A 156 13.43 16.09 10.11
CA THR A 156 14.08 14.79 9.88
C THR A 156 13.43 13.66 10.70
N ALA A 157 12.90 13.95 11.89
CA ALA A 157 12.20 12.96 12.71
C ALA A 157 10.86 12.57 12.07
N ALA A 158 10.06 13.56 11.67
CA ALA A 158 8.78 13.34 10.99
C ALA A 158 8.98 12.61 9.66
N GLN A 159 9.97 13.03 8.86
CA GLN A 159 10.32 12.40 7.58
C GLN A 159 10.68 10.92 7.74
N SER A 160 11.45 10.55 8.79
CA SER A 160 11.78 9.14 9.08
C SER A 160 10.51 8.32 9.35
N ILE A 161 9.59 8.82 10.19
CA ILE A 161 8.33 8.12 10.49
C ILE A 161 7.47 7.96 9.24
N VAL A 162 7.30 9.03 8.48
CA VAL A 162 6.47 9.07 7.27
C VAL A 162 7.02 8.12 6.22
N ALA A 163 8.35 8.08 6.05
CA ALA A 163 9.01 7.23 5.08
C ALA A 163 8.89 5.72 5.41
N GLU A 164 8.71 5.35 6.68
CA GLU A 164 8.60 3.95 7.15
C GLU A 164 7.15 3.43 7.27
N THR A 165 6.18 4.34 7.39
CA THR A 165 4.77 4.00 7.63
C THR A 165 4.19 3.09 6.53
N PRO A 166 4.44 3.32 5.23
CA PRO A 166 3.89 2.45 4.19
C PRO A 166 4.49 1.03 4.19
N GLN A 167 5.77 0.89 4.51
CA GLN A 167 6.45 -0.41 4.60
C GLN A 167 5.93 -1.20 5.78
N ARG A 168 5.80 -0.55 6.94
CA ARG A 168 5.16 -1.12 8.13
C ARG A 168 3.75 -1.63 7.82
N PHE A 169 2.94 -0.82 7.15
CA PHE A 169 1.59 -1.23 6.75
C PHE A 169 1.61 -2.49 5.86
N ALA A 170 2.51 -2.56 4.88
CA ALA A 170 2.61 -3.72 4.00
C ALA A 170 3.10 -4.98 4.73
N LEU A 171 4.09 -4.84 5.61
CA LEU A 171 4.61 -5.93 6.44
C LEU A 171 3.50 -6.52 7.31
N LEU A 172 2.76 -5.67 8.02
CA LEU A 172 1.70 -6.12 8.92
C LEU A 172 0.48 -6.66 8.16
N GLN A 173 0.17 -6.13 6.98
CA GLN A 173 -0.85 -6.68 6.09
C GLN A 173 -0.52 -8.09 5.61
N ARG A 174 0.76 -8.39 5.41
CA ARG A 174 1.23 -9.72 5.04
C ARG A 174 1.14 -10.69 6.21
N GLU A 175 1.51 -10.24 7.41
CA GLU A 175 1.50 -11.05 8.63
C GLU A 175 0.07 -11.38 9.09
N TYR A 176 -0.78 -10.36 9.23
CA TYR A 176 -2.10 -10.49 9.85
C TYR A 176 -3.25 -10.53 8.84
N GLY A 177 -2.98 -10.27 7.56
CA GLY A 177 -4.03 -10.09 6.55
C GLY A 177 -4.86 -8.83 6.77
N ARG A 178 -5.72 -8.54 5.78
CA ARG A 178 -6.56 -7.32 5.76
C ARG A 178 -7.48 -7.21 6.96
N TRP A 179 -8.13 -8.32 7.32
CA TRP A 179 -9.09 -8.36 8.41
C TRP A 179 -8.43 -8.50 9.77
N GLY A 180 -7.34 -9.27 9.88
CA GLY A 180 -6.61 -9.40 11.14
C GLY A 180 -5.99 -8.08 11.57
N LEU A 181 -5.32 -7.36 10.66
CA LEU A 181 -4.74 -6.06 11.01
C LEU A 181 -5.83 -5.03 11.37
N ALA A 182 -6.94 -4.98 10.63
CA ALA A 182 -8.06 -4.10 10.96
C ALA A 182 -8.73 -4.45 12.30
N TYR A 183 -8.77 -5.74 12.66
CA TYR A 183 -9.25 -6.19 13.95
C TYR A 183 -8.34 -5.71 15.09
N LEU A 184 -7.02 -5.87 14.97
CA LEU A 184 -6.05 -5.43 15.98
C LEU A 184 -6.11 -3.92 16.24
N GLU A 185 -6.25 -3.11 15.19
CA GLU A 185 -6.45 -1.65 15.32
C GLU A 185 -7.74 -1.28 16.05
N SER A 186 -8.76 -2.11 15.93
CA SER A 186 -10.03 -1.90 16.61
C SER A 186 -9.91 -2.13 18.11
N LEU A 187 -8.94 -2.94 18.56
CA LEU A 187 -8.71 -3.19 20.00
C LEU A 187 -8.19 -1.93 20.71
N LEU A 188 -7.20 -1.24 20.11
CA LEU A 188 -6.70 0.02 20.66
C LEU A 188 -7.79 1.09 20.67
N ARG A 189 -8.54 1.23 19.57
CA ARG A 189 -9.66 2.17 19.48
C ARG A 189 -10.74 1.88 20.53
N ALA A 190 -11.04 0.62 20.78
CA ALA A 190 -11.99 0.24 21.83
C ALA A 190 -11.47 0.62 23.22
N ALA A 191 -10.19 0.38 23.51
CA ALA A 191 -9.59 0.76 24.79
C ALA A 191 -9.60 2.29 25.01
N ASP A 192 -9.22 3.05 23.98
CA ASP A 192 -9.25 4.53 24.02
C ASP A 192 -10.68 5.05 24.23
N VAL A 193 -11.66 4.57 23.48
CA VAL A 193 -13.06 4.97 23.64
C VAL A 193 -13.61 4.66 25.03
N LEU A 194 -13.29 3.51 25.61
CA LEU A 194 -13.76 3.13 26.94
C LEU A 194 -13.20 4.03 28.05
N ASP A 195 -11.92 4.41 27.98
CA ASP A 195 -11.35 5.35 28.95
C ASP A 195 -11.82 6.80 28.69
N SER A 196 -11.95 7.18 27.41
CA SER A 196 -12.51 8.47 27.00
C SER A 196 -13.92 8.69 27.58
N GLN A 197 -14.79 7.66 27.53
CA GLN A 197 -16.14 7.72 28.12
C GLN A 197 -16.10 7.95 29.62
N ARG A 198 -15.20 7.26 30.34
CA ARG A 198 -14.99 7.48 31.78
C ARG A 198 -14.63 8.95 32.06
N ILE A 199 -13.75 9.55 31.27
CA ILE A 199 -13.36 10.96 31.41
C ILE A 199 -14.52 11.90 31.09
N GLU A 200 -15.25 11.67 30.01
CA GLU A 200 -16.39 12.50 29.58
C GLU A 200 -17.55 12.48 30.58
N ASP A 201 -17.78 11.33 31.24
CA ASP A 201 -18.77 11.19 32.30
C ASP A 201 -18.33 11.80 33.65
N THR A 202 -17.05 12.17 33.78
CA THR A 202 -16.46 12.74 35.02
C THR A 202 -16.46 14.27 34.97
N PRO A 203 -17.10 14.97 35.92
CA PRO A 203 -17.01 16.43 36.00
C PRO A 203 -15.56 16.90 36.14
N ILE A 204 -15.20 17.98 35.42
CA ILE A 204 -13.84 18.53 35.44
C ILE A 204 -13.49 19.05 36.85
N GLY A 205 -12.41 18.52 37.40
CA GLY A 205 -11.81 18.92 38.66
C GLY A 205 -10.87 20.11 38.53
N ASP A 206 -10.25 20.49 39.66
CA ASP A 206 -9.27 21.57 39.69
C ASP A 206 -8.01 21.22 38.88
N ARG A 207 -7.31 22.24 38.40
CA ARG A 207 -6.06 22.07 37.66
C ARG A 207 -5.00 21.45 38.55
N GLU A 208 -4.40 20.35 38.09
CA GLU A 208 -3.22 19.79 38.73
C GLU A 208 -1.97 20.59 38.33
N PRO A 209 -1.06 20.92 39.25
CA PRO A 209 0.20 21.58 38.93
C PRO A 209 1.04 20.74 37.97
N GLY A 210 1.60 21.36 36.94
CA GLY A 210 2.48 20.68 35.99
C GLY A 210 2.98 21.62 34.91
N THR A 211 3.70 21.09 33.92
CA THR A 211 4.23 21.91 32.82
C THR A 211 4.23 21.15 31.51
N TRP A 212 3.94 21.85 30.42
CA TRP A 212 4.02 21.34 29.05
C TRP A 212 4.57 22.40 28.07
N PRO A 213 5.15 21.98 26.94
CA PRO A 213 5.52 20.59 26.63
C PRO A 213 6.64 20.10 27.55
N ARG A 214 6.73 18.80 27.76
CA ARG A 214 7.86 18.19 28.46
C ARG A 214 9.15 18.51 27.72
N SER A 215 10.20 18.84 28.47
CA SER A 215 11.55 18.99 27.91
C SER A 215 12.10 17.64 27.44
N VAL A 216 12.65 17.60 26.23
CA VAL A 216 13.36 16.43 25.71
C VAL A 216 14.87 16.63 25.92
N PRO A 217 15.64 15.57 26.24
CA PRO A 217 17.10 15.68 26.32
C PRO A 217 17.72 16.27 25.04
N THR A 218 18.76 17.09 25.19
CA THR A 218 19.40 17.80 24.07
C THR A 218 20.27 16.91 23.20
N ASP A 219 20.60 15.70 23.67
CA ASP A 219 21.45 14.70 23.03
C ASP A 219 20.68 13.64 22.22
N VAL A 220 19.36 13.82 22.04
CA VAL A 220 18.54 12.90 21.25
C VAL A 220 18.96 12.91 19.78
N ALA A 221 19.29 11.74 19.26
CA ALA A 221 19.48 11.51 17.83
C ALA A 221 18.12 11.41 17.13
N TRP A 222 17.65 12.54 16.58
CA TRP A 222 16.35 12.68 15.91
C TRP A 222 16.23 12.02 14.55
N SER A 223 17.30 11.37 14.07
CA SER A 223 17.28 10.62 12.82
C SER A 223 18.08 9.33 12.96
N GLN A 224 17.39 8.21 12.82
CA GLN A 224 17.97 7.07 12.14
C GLN A 224 17.40 7.12 10.74
N ALA A 225 18.05 7.85 9.82
CA ALA A 225 17.67 7.74 8.42
C ALA A 225 17.82 6.26 8.05
N ARG A 226 16.71 5.60 7.72
CA ARG A 226 16.77 4.24 7.15
C ARG A 226 17.75 4.31 5.99
N ALA A 227 18.77 3.45 5.99
CA ALA A 227 19.72 3.39 4.90
C ALA A 227 18.90 3.24 3.59
N PRO A 228 19.21 4.03 2.55
CA PRO A 228 18.47 3.96 1.30
C PRO A 228 18.50 2.53 0.77
N ALA A 229 17.34 2.05 0.31
CA ALA A 229 17.22 0.72 -0.25
C ALA A 229 18.24 0.55 -1.38
N THR A 230 19.05 -0.50 -1.32
CA THR A 230 20.05 -0.78 -2.36
C THR A 230 19.40 -1.69 -3.41
N PRO A 231 19.31 -1.28 -4.68
CA PRO A 231 18.67 -2.09 -5.70
C PRO A 231 19.53 -3.27 -6.10
N THR A 232 18.90 -4.44 -6.25
CA THR A 232 19.52 -5.63 -6.88
C THR A 232 19.02 -5.85 -8.30
N ILE A 233 17.94 -5.15 -8.69
CA ILE A 233 17.38 -5.13 -10.04
C ILE A 233 17.23 -3.67 -10.46
N SER A 234 17.71 -3.35 -11.66
CA SER A 234 17.55 -2.05 -12.30
C SER A 234 17.27 -2.26 -13.78
N VAL A 235 16.22 -1.63 -14.31
CA VAL A 235 15.88 -1.65 -15.74
C VAL A 235 15.61 -0.23 -16.23
N ASN A 236 16.07 0.10 -17.44
CA ASN A 236 15.72 1.34 -18.12
C ASN A 236 14.23 1.35 -18.42
N VAL A 237 13.58 2.50 -18.23
CA VAL A 237 12.15 2.65 -18.47
C VAL A 237 11.86 4.03 -19.06
N ASP A 238 11.03 4.06 -20.09
CA ASP A 238 10.29 5.24 -20.50
C ASP A 238 8.86 5.14 -19.96
N PRO A 239 8.50 5.87 -18.87
CA PRO A 239 7.15 5.82 -18.34
C PRO A 239 6.07 6.35 -19.30
N ARG A 240 6.43 7.02 -20.41
CA ARG A 240 5.48 7.35 -21.50
C ARG A 240 5.08 6.12 -22.29
N ASN A 241 5.82 5.02 -22.23
CA ASN A 241 5.38 3.72 -22.68
C ASN A 241 4.62 3.02 -21.52
N PRO A 242 3.27 2.99 -21.54
CA PRO A 242 2.50 2.38 -20.45
C PRO A 242 2.76 0.87 -20.32
N GLY A 243 3.12 0.19 -21.40
CA GLY A 243 3.56 -1.21 -21.36
C GLY A 243 4.79 -1.39 -20.48
N GLN A 244 5.81 -0.55 -20.66
CA GLN A 244 7.01 -0.59 -19.81
C GLN A 244 6.69 -0.23 -18.35
N PHE A 245 5.84 0.77 -18.10
CA PHE A 245 5.40 1.10 -16.75
C PHE A 245 4.71 -0.09 -16.05
N PHE A 246 3.75 -0.75 -16.72
CA PHE A 246 3.10 -1.94 -16.16
C PHE A 246 4.07 -3.12 -16.07
N ALA A 247 5.06 -3.23 -16.95
CA ALA A 247 6.12 -4.22 -16.83
C ALA A 247 6.97 -4.00 -15.58
N CYS A 248 7.33 -2.76 -15.24
CA CYS A 248 7.97 -2.44 -13.95
C CYS A 248 7.12 -2.87 -12.75
N CYS A 249 5.81 -2.60 -12.81
CA CYS A 249 4.87 -3.06 -11.79
C CYS A 249 4.83 -4.60 -11.69
N GLY A 250 4.94 -5.30 -12.83
CA GLY A 250 5.04 -6.76 -12.89
C GLY A 250 6.34 -7.31 -12.32
N ILE A 251 7.47 -6.64 -12.55
CA ILE A 251 8.75 -6.97 -11.92
C ILE A 251 8.61 -6.86 -10.40
N LEU A 252 8.04 -5.76 -9.89
CA LEU A 252 7.85 -5.58 -8.44
C LEU A 252 6.90 -6.63 -7.84
N GLU A 253 5.77 -6.92 -8.50
CA GLU A 253 4.83 -7.96 -8.06
C GLU A 253 5.50 -9.34 -8.00
N LEU A 254 6.27 -9.72 -9.01
CA LEU A 254 6.99 -10.99 -9.02
C LEU A 254 8.12 -11.00 -8.00
N ALA A 255 8.87 -9.91 -7.87
CA ALA A 255 9.98 -9.81 -6.94
C ALA A 255 9.52 -9.99 -5.50
N ASP A 256 8.44 -9.35 -5.04
CA ASP A 256 7.94 -9.54 -3.66
C ASP A 256 7.37 -10.95 -3.42
N ARG A 257 6.88 -11.58 -4.49
CA ARG A 257 6.32 -12.92 -4.44
C ARG A 257 7.41 -13.99 -4.34
N LEU A 258 8.51 -13.81 -5.07
CA LEU A 258 9.69 -14.67 -5.03
C LEU A 258 10.58 -14.36 -3.81
N TRP A 259 10.69 -13.07 -3.48
CA TRP A 259 11.55 -12.52 -2.43
C TRP A 259 10.74 -11.54 -1.57
N PRO A 260 9.96 -12.10 -0.63
CA PRO A 260 9.23 -11.36 0.39
C PRO A 260 9.93 -10.12 0.94
N GLY A 261 9.24 -8.97 0.86
CA GLY A 261 9.77 -7.68 1.31
C GLY A 261 10.45 -6.89 0.19
N ALA A 262 10.18 -7.21 -1.08
CA ALA A 262 10.72 -6.43 -2.19
C ALA A 262 10.10 -5.03 -2.22
N GLU A 263 10.92 -4.03 -2.48
CA GLU A 263 10.51 -2.63 -2.62
C GLU A 263 10.96 -2.10 -3.98
N GLY A 264 10.10 -1.35 -4.68
CA GLY A 264 10.41 -0.77 -5.98
C GLY A 264 10.21 0.73 -6.04
N TRP A 265 10.93 1.42 -6.92
CA TRP A 265 10.83 2.87 -7.14
C TRP A 265 11.36 3.30 -8.51
N PHE A 266 10.95 4.48 -8.97
CA PHE A 266 11.45 5.10 -10.19
C PHE A 266 12.47 6.19 -9.86
N ALA A 267 13.63 6.14 -10.50
CA ALA A 267 14.64 7.20 -10.39
C ALA A 267 15.51 7.24 -11.66
N ASN A 268 15.92 8.43 -12.08
CA ASN A 268 16.94 8.62 -13.13
C ASN A 268 16.67 7.85 -14.45
N GLY A 269 15.41 7.75 -14.87
CA GLY A 269 15.02 7.01 -16.09
C GLY A 269 15.07 5.49 -15.95
N GLN A 270 15.20 4.99 -14.72
CA GLN A 270 15.21 3.57 -14.39
C GLN A 270 14.10 3.22 -13.40
N PHE A 271 13.73 1.95 -13.41
CA PHE A 271 12.98 1.33 -12.33
C PHE A 271 13.89 0.39 -11.56
N HIS A 272 13.86 0.55 -10.24
CA HIS A 272 14.71 -0.15 -9.31
C HIS A 272 13.87 -1.07 -8.42
N VAL A 273 14.42 -2.22 -8.07
CA VAL A 273 13.85 -3.09 -7.02
C VAL A 273 14.96 -3.52 -6.06
N ALA A 274 14.74 -3.29 -4.78
CA ALA A 274 15.51 -3.85 -3.68
C ALA A 274 14.86 -5.17 -3.24
N CYS A 275 15.57 -6.28 -3.39
CA CYS A 275 15.13 -7.61 -2.97
C CYS A 275 16.36 -8.51 -2.77
N THR A 276 16.17 -9.76 -2.34
CA THR A 276 17.27 -10.72 -2.17
C THR A 276 17.65 -11.47 -3.45
N GLY A 277 16.93 -11.22 -4.55
CA GLY A 277 17.12 -11.87 -5.84
C GLY A 277 17.74 -11.00 -6.93
N THR A 278 17.76 -11.54 -8.15
CA THR A 278 18.29 -10.88 -9.35
C THR A 278 17.27 -10.90 -10.48
N LEU A 279 17.46 -10.03 -11.48
CA LEU A 279 16.57 -9.97 -12.65
C LEU A 279 16.59 -11.30 -13.43
N GLU A 280 17.75 -11.93 -13.55
CA GLU A 280 17.89 -13.22 -14.23
C GLU A 280 17.09 -14.33 -13.55
N ALA A 281 17.16 -14.41 -12.21
CA ALA A 281 16.39 -15.39 -11.45
C ALA A 281 14.86 -15.14 -11.57
N LEU A 282 14.44 -13.86 -11.59
CA LEU A 282 13.05 -13.48 -11.76
C LEU A 282 12.52 -13.90 -13.14
N LEU A 283 13.25 -13.58 -14.20
CA LEU A 283 12.87 -13.93 -15.57
C LEU A 283 12.89 -15.46 -15.78
N SER A 284 13.86 -16.16 -15.18
CA SER A 284 13.92 -17.62 -15.20
C SER A 284 12.69 -18.24 -14.53
N ALA A 285 12.27 -17.71 -13.37
CA ALA A 285 11.07 -18.16 -12.68
C ALA A 285 9.79 -17.88 -13.50
N LEU A 286 9.70 -16.72 -14.16
CA LEU A 286 8.59 -16.37 -15.06
C LEU A 286 8.47 -17.33 -16.25
N VAL A 287 9.59 -17.60 -16.92
CA VAL A 287 9.62 -18.51 -18.07
C VAL A 287 9.34 -19.96 -17.64
N GLY A 288 9.88 -20.36 -16.48
CA GLY A 288 9.67 -21.70 -15.91
C GLY A 288 8.23 -21.97 -15.45
N ALA A 289 7.46 -20.92 -15.13
CA ALA A 289 6.07 -21.06 -14.72
C ALA A 289 5.16 -21.37 -15.93
N ALA A 290 4.68 -22.61 -16.02
CA ALA A 290 3.70 -23.02 -17.02
C ALA A 290 2.33 -22.36 -16.75
N PRO A 291 1.71 -21.71 -17.75
CA PRO A 291 0.37 -21.18 -17.60
C PRO A 291 -0.66 -22.31 -17.64
N GLU A 292 -1.54 -22.33 -16.65
CA GLU A 292 -2.76 -23.14 -16.67
C GLU A 292 -3.95 -22.24 -17.01
N GLN A 293 -4.75 -22.64 -18.00
CA GLN A 293 -5.96 -21.90 -18.35
C GLN A 293 -7.12 -22.32 -17.45
N ILE A 294 -7.81 -21.35 -16.84
CA ILE A 294 -8.98 -21.59 -16.00
C ILE A 294 -10.25 -21.38 -16.82
N THR A 295 -10.93 -22.46 -17.22
CA THR A 295 -12.25 -22.39 -17.88
C THR A 295 -13.41 -22.50 -16.92
N ARG A 296 -13.18 -22.83 -15.64
CA ARG A 296 -14.20 -22.88 -14.59
C ARG A 296 -13.69 -22.26 -13.31
N LEU A 297 -14.39 -21.24 -12.81
CA LEU A 297 -14.03 -20.52 -11.59
C LEU A 297 -14.38 -21.33 -10.33
N ALA A 298 -13.78 -20.96 -9.19
CA ALA A 298 -14.01 -21.64 -7.90
C ALA A 298 -15.48 -21.59 -7.42
N ASN A 299 -16.24 -20.60 -7.86
CA ASN A 299 -17.68 -20.49 -7.60
C ASN A 299 -18.55 -21.27 -8.60
N GLY A 300 -17.94 -22.05 -9.50
CA GLY A 300 -18.61 -22.91 -10.47
C GLY A 300 -18.94 -22.27 -11.82
N LEU A 301 -18.70 -20.95 -12.00
CA LEU A 301 -18.97 -20.25 -13.25
C LEU A 301 -18.05 -20.71 -14.39
N GLU A 302 -18.64 -21.01 -15.53
CA GLU A 302 -17.92 -21.32 -16.77
C GLU A 302 -17.39 -20.04 -17.43
N VAL A 303 -16.18 -20.12 -17.99
CA VAL A 303 -15.50 -19.03 -18.67
C VAL A 303 -15.13 -19.45 -20.08
N LYS A 304 -15.54 -18.65 -21.07
CA LYS A 304 -15.16 -18.88 -22.47
C LYS A 304 -13.63 -18.80 -22.59
N THR A 305 -13.04 -19.72 -23.36
CA THR A 305 -11.59 -19.79 -23.64
C THR A 305 -10.99 -18.44 -24.07
N LEU A 306 -11.77 -17.62 -24.79
CA LEU A 306 -11.41 -16.27 -25.22
C LEU A 306 -11.04 -15.32 -24.07
N LEU A 307 -11.59 -15.53 -22.88
CA LEU A 307 -11.41 -14.69 -21.69
C LEU A 307 -10.86 -15.45 -20.49
N ALA A 308 -10.64 -16.76 -20.62
CA ALA A 308 -10.23 -17.63 -19.53
C ALA A 308 -8.96 -17.11 -18.84
N PRO A 309 -8.97 -16.94 -17.51
CA PRO A 309 -7.80 -16.55 -16.74
C PRO A 309 -6.61 -17.50 -16.95
N LEU A 310 -5.41 -16.97 -16.73
CA LEU A 310 -4.18 -17.77 -16.68
C LEU A 310 -3.69 -17.87 -15.25
N GLN A 311 -3.43 -19.08 -14.78
CA GLN A 311 -2.82 -19.33 -13.48
C GLN A 311 -1.35 -19.69 -13.67
N LEU A 312 -0.47 -19.01 -12.92
CA LEU A 312 0.95 -19.28 -12.88
C LEU A 312 1.32 -19.80 -11.49
N VAL A 313 2.05 -20.90 -11.45
CA VAL A 313 2.63 -21.46 -10.22
C VAL A 313 4.14 -21.36 -10.31
N PHE A 314 4.76 -20.76 -9.29
CA PHE A 314 6.19 -20.59 -9.21
C PHE A 314 6.78 -21.64 -8.25
N SER A 315 7.74 -22.43 -8.73
CA SER A 315 8.40 -23.48 -7.94
C SER A 315 8.95 -22.91 -6.63
N GLY A 316 8.72 -23.62 -5.52
CA GLY A 316 9.22 -23.23 -4.19
C GLY A 316 8.45 -22.10 -3.50
N HIS A 317 7.34 -21.62 -4.06
CA HIS A 317 6.57 -20.51 -3.50
C HIS A 317 5.10 -20.93 -3.28
N SER A 318 4.53 -20.54 -2.14
CA SER A 318 3.13 -20.80 -1.82
C SER A 318 2.20 -19.82 -2.53
N GLY A 319 1.25 -20.35 -3.31
CA GLY A 319 0.11 -19.60 -3.86
C GLY A 319 0.25 -19.21 -5.33
N ALA A 320 -0.76 -19.55 -6.13
CA ALA A 320 -0.79 -19.32 -7.57
C ALA A 320 -1.14 -17.86 -7.95
N LEU A 321 -0.54 -17.34 -9.02
CA LEU A 321 -0.87 -16.03 -9.59
C LEU A 321 -1.92 -16.21 -10.67
N THR A 322 -3.16 -15.80 -10.40
CA THR A 322 -4.20 -15.74 -11.43
C THR A 322 -4.19 -14.39 -12.12
N LEU A 323 -4.00 -14.40 -13.44
CA LEU A 323 -4.11 -13.27 -14.35
C LEU A 323 -5.50 -13.31 -15.01
N ASP A 324 -6.33 -12.32 -14.69
CA ASP A 324 -7.72 -12.21 -15.16
C ASP A 324 -8.11 -10.77 -15.49
N ALA A 325 -7.12 -9.89 -15.68
CA ALA A 325 -7.29 -8.46 -15.97
C ALA A 325 -8.35 -8.15 -17.04
N TRP A 326 -8.45 -9.03 -18.04
CA TRP A 326 -9.33 -8.95 -19.20
C TRP A 326 -10.71 -9.58 -19.01
N MET A 327 -11.00 -10.13 -17.83
CA MET A 327 -12.26 -10.78 -17.49
C MET A 327 -12.92 -10.06 -16.32
N THR A 328 -14.25 -10.10 -16.29
CA THR A 328 -15.05 -9.61 -15.16
C THR A 328 -16.27 -10.48 -14.96
N ILE A 329 -16.76 -10.55 -13.73
CA ILE A 329 -18.04 -11.20 -13.40
C ILE A 329 -19.11 -10.12 -13.41
N ARG A 330 -20.18 -10.34 -14.17
CA ARG A 330 -21.30 -9.40 -14.32
C ARG A 330 -22.60 -10.09 -13.92
N VAL A 331 -23.57 -9.28 -13.51
CA VAL A 331 -24.94 -9.72 -13.31
C VAL A 331 -25.77 -9.09 -14.43
N GLU A 332 -26.28 -9.92 -15.33
CA GLU A 332 -27.11 -9.48 -16.45
C GLU A 332 -28.48 -10.13 -16.33
N LYS A 333 -29.52 -9.30 -16.19
CA LYS A 333 -30.93 -9.76 -16.01
C LYS A 333 -31.11 -10.76 -14.86
N GLY A 334 -30.31 -10.63 -13.80
CA GLY A 334 -30.36 -11.51 -12.63
C GLY A 334 -29.50 -12.77 -12.73
N GLU A 335 -28.88 -13.03 -13.88
CA GLU A 335 -27.94 -14.15 -14.07
C GLU A 335 -26.50 -13.68 -13.92
N VAL A 336 -25.71 -14.46 -13.17
CA VAL A 336 -24.28 -14.20 -13.00
C VAL A 336 -23.52 -14.85 -14.16
N SER A 337 -22.77 -14.06 -14.91
CA SER A 337 -21.99 -14.55 -16.06
C SER A 337 -20.62 -13.90 -16.12
N THR A 338 -19.70 -14.50 -16.88
CA THR A 338 -18.39 -13.88 -17.16
C THR A 338 -18.44 -13.07 -18.44
N GLY A 339 -17.82 -11.89 -18.43
CA GLY A 339 -17.70 -11.00 -19.58
C GLY A 339 -16.30 -10.43 -19.75
N ALA A 340 -16.07 -9.79 -20.89
CA ALA A 340 -14.82 -9.10 -21.16
C ALA A 340 -14.67 -7.85 -20.25
N ASN A 341 -13.44 -7.49 -19.91
CA ASN A 341 -13.12 -6.28 -19.16
C ASN A 341 -12.30 -5.32 -20.04
N PRO A 342 -12.95 -4.58 -20.95
CA PRO A 342 -12.26 -3.63 -21.82
C PRO A 342 -11.57 -2.56 -20.98
N PRO A 343 -10.45 -1.99 -21.41
CA PRO A 343 -9.80 -2.24 -22.69
C PRO A 343 -8.89 -3.48 -22.67
N TRP A 344 -8.71 -4.15 -21.53
CA TRP A 344 -7.64 -5.13 -21.31
C TRP A 344 -7.74 -6.43 -22.11
N ASN A 345 -8.83 -6.64 -22.86
CA ASN A 345 -9.05 -7.75 -23.78
C ASN A 345 -8.73 -7.35 -25.25
N PHE A 346 -7.49 -6.95 -25.50
CA PHE A 346 -7.00 -6.42 -26.79
C PHE A 346 -6.98 -7.39 -27.98
N TRP A 347 -7.39 -8.65 -27.79
CA TRP A 347 -7.42 -9.69 -28.82
C TRP A 347 -8.84 -10.02 -29.28
N SER A 348 -8.95 -10.60 -30.46
CA SER A 348 -10.19 -11.06 -31.06
C SER A 348 -9.96 -12.31 -31.92
N GLY A 349 -11.03 -12.80 -32.56
CA GLY A 349 -10.97 -13.97 -33.44
C GLY A 349 -10.54 -15.24 -32.70
N GLN A 350 -9.52 -15.91 -33.21
CA GLN A 350 -9.00 -17.19 -32.70
C GLN A 350 -7.93 -17.04 -31.61
N GLN A 351 -7.50 -15.81 -31.31
CA GLN A 351 -6.51 -15.53 -30.27
C GLN A 351 -7.14 -15.68 -28.88
N THR A 352 -6.40 -16.26 -27.94
CA THR A 352 -6.81 -16.45 -26.54
C THR A 352 -5.63 -16.12 -25.63
N PRO A 353 -5.85 -15.82 -24.34
CA PRO A 353 -4.76 -15.54 -23.41
C PRO A 353 -3.67 -16.61 -23.43
N LEU A 354 -4.05 -17.90 -23.42
CA LEU A 354 -3.08 -19.00 -23.44
C LEU A 354 -2.31 -19.08 -24.77
N ARG A 355 -3.00 -18.88 -25.91
CA ARG A 355 -2.39 -18.90 -27.25
C ARG A 355 -1.45 -17.73 -27.48
N ILE A 356 -1.68 -16.60 -26.82
CA ILE A 356 -0.78 -15.44 -26.82
C ILE A 356 0.40 -15.70 -25.86
N TRP A 357 0.12 -16.06 -24.61
CA TRP A 357 1.14 -16.21 -23.57
C TRP A 357 2.22 -17.23 -23.94
N THR A 358 1.82 -18.38 -24.49
CA THR A 358 2.72 -19.51 -24.76
C THR A 358 3.89 -19.14 -25.70
N PRO A 359 3.66 -18.62 -26.92
CA PRO A 359 4.75 -18.22 -27.82
C PRO A 359 5.54 -17.02 -27.29
N VAL A 360 4.90 -16.04 -26.63
CA VAL A 360 5.60 -14.88 -26.05
C VAL A 360 6.57 -15.34 -24.94
N ARG A 361 6.14 -16.28 -24.10
CA ARG A 361 6.99 -16.91 -23.07
C ARG A 361 8.15 -17.69 -23.68
N ALA A 362 7.91 -18.44 -24.76
CA ALA A 362 8.97 -19.15 -25.47
C ALA A 362 10.01 -18.17 -26.05
N ALA A 363 9.57 -17.07 -26.65
CA ALA A 363 10.49 -16.04 -27.16
C ALA A 363 11.32 -15.40 -26.04
N LEU A 364 10.74 -15.16 -24.85
CA LEU A 364 11.51 -14.69 -23.69
C LEU A 364 12.51 -15.76 -23.20
N ALA A 365 12.14 -17.03 -23.24
CA ALA A 365 13.02 -18.15 -22.89
C ALA A 365 14.25 -18.22 -23.81
N GLU A 366 14.06 -18.02 -25.11
CA GLU A 366 15.14 -18.00 -26.10
C GLU A 366 16.06 -16.78 -25.97
N LEU A 367 15.50 -15.64 -25.57
CA LEU A 367 16.28 -14.43 -25.29
C LEU A 367 17.15 -14.56 -24.04
N LEU A 368 16.66 -15.23 -23.00
CA LEU A 368 17.25 -15.23 -21.65
C LEU A 368 18.77 -15.54 -21.62
N PRO A 369 19.29 -16.60 -22.30
CA PRO A 369 20.71 -16.92 -22.29
C PRO A 369 21.60 -15.87 -23.00
N GLN A 370 20.99 -14.98 -23.78
CA GLN A 370 21.68 -13.96 -24.57
C GLN A 370 21.75 -12.60 -23.86
N LEU A 371 21.12 -12.48 -22.69
CA LEU A 371 21.03 -11.25 -21.90
C LEU A 371 22.25 -11.07 -21.00
N ASP A 372 23.27 -10.38 -21.52
CA ASP A 372 24.32 -9.81 -20.68
C ASP A 372 23.80 -8.68 -19.77
N GLN A 373 24.67 -8.12 -18.93
CA GLN A 373 24.28 -7.08 -17.98
C GLN A 373 23.70 -5.81 -18.65
N MET A 374 24.24 -5.41 -19.80
CA MET A 374 23.79 -4.22 -20.54
C MET A 374 22.40 -4.47 -21.11
N LYS A 375 22.18 -5.63 -21.75
CA LYS A 375 20.88 -6.03 -22.28
C LYS A 375 19.83 -6.26 -21.20
N ARG A 376 20.23 -6.75 -20.02
CA ARG A 376 19.35 -6.84 -18.85
C ARG A 376 18.91 -5.46 -18.36
N THR A 377 19.80 -4.47 -18.41
CA THR A 377 19.45 -3.09 -18.07
C THR A 377 18.50 -2.50 -19.12
N ALA A 378 18.74 -2.80 -20.40
CA ALA A 378 17.87 -2.43 -21.53
C ALA A 378 16.80 -3.50 -21.82
N LEU A 379 16.23 -4.14 -20.79
CA LEU A 379 15.33 -5.31 -20.94
C LEU A 379 14.16 -5.03 -21.90
N PHE A 380 13.54 -3.86 -21.77
CA PHE A 380 12.35 -3.51 -22.55
C PHE A 380 12.65 -3.14 -24.01
N GLU A 381 13.92 -2.98 -24.36
CA GLU A 381 14.38 -2.77 -25.73
C GLU A 381 14.70 -4.09 -26.43
N GLN A 382 14.73 -5.21 -25.70
CA GLN A 382 14.95 -6.54 -26.28
C GLN A 382 13.67 -7.00 -26.98
N ARG A 383 13.72 -7.09 -28.32
CA ARG A 383 12.58 -7.41 -29.17
C ARG A 383 12.76 -8.72 -29.91
N GLN A 384 11.63 -9.36 -30.21
CA GLN A 384 11.52 -10.58 -31.02
C GLN A 384 10.33 -10.47 -31.98
N PHE A 385 10.36 -11.23 -33.06
CA PHE A 385 9.24 -11.35 -33.98
C PHE A 385 8.18 -12.29 -33.39
N LEU A 386 7.01 -11.76 -33.03
CA LEU A 386 5.94 -12.50 -32.36
C LEU A 386 4.73 -12.67 -33.28
N THR A 387 4.18 -13.88 -33.34
CA THR A 387 2.97 -14.22 -34.12
C THR A 387 1.66 -13.97 -33.36
N GLY A 388 1.75 -13.64 -32.06
CA GLY A 388 0.63 -13.24 -31.21
C GLY A 388 1.15 -12.41 -30.03
N ARG A 389 0.35 -11.45 -29.58
CA ARG A 389 0.70 -10.51 -28.50
C ARG A 389 -0.54 -10.00 -27.78
N PHE A 390 -0.36 -9.54 -26.54
CA PHE A 390 -1.45 -8.89 -25.81
C PHE A 390 -1.68 -7.47 -26.30
N GLY A 391 -0.67 -6.80 -26.87
CA GLY A 391 -0.81 -5.40 -27.32
C GLY A 391 -0.53 -4.41 -26.19
N PHE A 392 0.20 -4.84 -25.16
CA PHE A 392 0.67 -3.94 -24.10
C PHE A 392 1.90 -3.15 -24.52
N ASP A 393 2.74 -3.66 -25.43
CA ASP A 393 3.86 -2.89 -25.98
C ASP A 393 3.36 -1.95 -27.10
N PRO A 394 3.43 -0.61 -26.94
CA PRO A 394 3.12 0.35 -27.98
C PRO A 394 4.24 0.44 -29.04
N GLY A 395 5.45 -0.02 -28.75
CA GLY A 395 6.64 0.08 -29.60
C GLY A 395 6.51 -0.45 -31.04
N PRO A 396 5.69 -1.48 -31.32
CA PRO A 396 5.39 -1.91 -32.68
C PRO A 396 4.30 -1.03 -33.31
N ALA A 397 4.56 0.27 -33.46
CA ALA A 397 3.62 1.17 -34.11
C ALA A 397 3.63 0.94 -35.63
N TRP A 398 2.65 0.17 -36.11
CA TRP A 398 2.26 0.20 -37.53
C TRP A 398 1.65 1.57 -37.81
N ASN A 399 2.26 2.33 -38.72
CA ASN A 399 1.73 3.64 -39.13
C ASN A 399 0.32 3.47 -39.72
N ALA A 400 -0.55 4.42 -39.40
CA ALA A 400 -2.00 4.42 -39.65
C ALA A 400 -2.43 4.54 -41.12
N LEU A 401 -1.70 3.91 -42.07
CA LEU A 401 -2.06 3.89 -43.49
C LEU A 401 -2.81 2.63 -43.94
N ASP A 402 -2.91 1.59 -43.11
CA ASP A 402 -3.57 0.33 -43.49
C ASP A 402 -4.89 0.09 -42.75
N VAL A 403 -5.95 0.80 -43.17
CA VAL A 403 -7.32 0.47 -42.75
C VAL A 403 -7.72 -0.86 -43.40
N GLY A 404 -7.83 -1.93 -42.61
CA GLY A 404 -8.29 -3.26 -43.06
C GLY A 404 -7.24 -4.38 -43.04
N PHE A 405 -6.01 -4.11 -42.59
CA PHE A 405 -4.94 -5.11 -42.49
C PHE A 405 -4.61 -5.44 -41.02
N SER A 406 -4.54 -6.71 -40.67
CA SER A 406 -4.08 -7.18 -39.35
C SER A 406 -2.96 -8.21 -39.51
N PRO A 407 -1.74 -7.91 -39.04
CA PRO A 407 -0.65 -8.89 -39.01
C PRO A 407 -1.03 -10.18 -38.28
N ASN A 408 -1.82 -10.08 -37.19
CA ASN A 408 -2.25 -11.24 -36.41
C ASN A 408 -3.21 -12.15 -37.21
N GLU A 409 -4.10 -11.60 -38.02
CA GLU A 409 -5.01 -12.39 -38.88
C GLU A 409 -4.28 -13.05 -40.05
N GLN A 410 -3.19 -12.41 -40.50
CA GLN A 410 -2.36 -12.88 -41.60
C GLN A 410 -1.17 -13.74 -41.14
N GLY A 411 -1.03 -13.99 -39.83
CA GLY A 411 0.10 -14.76 -39.26
C GLY A 411 1.47 -14.09 -39.42
N ILE A 412 1.50 -12.78 -39.67
CA ILE A 412 2.71 -11.99 -39.89
C ILE A 412 3.29 -11.64 -38.53
N ALA A 413 4.55 -12.02 -38.32
CA ALA A 413 5.23 -11.73 -37.07
C ALA A 413 5.52 -10.23 -36.94
N VAL A 414 5.27 -9.68 -35.75
CA VAL A 414 5.54 -8.27 -35.44
C VAL A 414 6.62 -8.18 -34.37
N GLU A 415 7.59 -7.31 -34.59
CA GLU A 415 8.67 -7.05 -33.65
C GLU A 415 8.11 -6.38 -32.38
N SER A 416 8.14 -7.08 -31.24
CA SER A 416 7.66 -6.60 -29.93
C SER A 416 8.56 -7.10 -28.81
N SER A 417 8.56 -6.45 -27.64
CA SER A 417 9.31 -6.95 -26.48
C SER A 417 8.53 -8.04 -25.72
N PRO A 418 9.01 -9.30 -25.67
CA PRO A 418 8.34 -10.36 -24.93
C PRO A 418 8.27 -10.07 -23.43
N ALA A 419 9.30 -9.42 -22.89
CA ALA A 419 9.35 -9.01 -21.50
C ALA A 419 8.25 -7.99 -21.18
N VAL A 420 8.05 -6.97 -22.02
CA VAL A 420 6.99 -5.97 -21.83
C VAL A 420 5.61 -6.63 -21.86
N GLU A 421 5.32 -7.46 -22.85
CA GLU A 421 3.99 -8.11 -22.98
C GLU A 421 3.65 -8.99 -21.75
N LEU A 422 4.59 -9.81 -21.26
CA LEU A 422 4.33 -10.72 -20.13
C LEU A 422 4.32 -9.99 -18.78
N LEU A 423 5.31 -9.13 -18.52
CA LEU A 423 5.41 -8.41 -17.25
C LEU A 423 4.31 -7.37 -17.13
N ALA A 424 3.88 -6.72 -18.22
CA ALA A 424 2.75 -5.80 -18.18
C ALA A 424 1.44 -6.52 -17.83
N ALA A 425 1.21 -7.72 -18.36
CA ALA A 425 0.04 -8.54 -18.00
C ALA A 425 0.01 -8.84 -16.48
N ILE A 426 1.18 -9.16 -15.91
CA ILE A 426 1.33 -9.40 -14.48
C ILE A 426 1.14 -8.12 -13.66
N GLY A 427 1.82 -7.04 -14.05
CA GLY A 427 1.73 -5.76 -13.34
C GLY A 427 0.30 -5.25 -13.33
N LEU A 428 -0.36 -5.25 -14.48
CA LEU A 428 -1.75 -4.83 -14.62
C LEU A 428 -2.64 -5.61 -13.65
N GLN A 429 -2.41 -6.91 -13.43
CA GLN A 429 -3.21 -7.76 -12.52
C GLN A 429 -3.44 -7.14 -11.13
N ARG A 430 -2.45 -6.42 -10.61
CA ARG A 430 -2.52 -5.82 -9.28
C ARG A 430 -2.43 -4.30 -9.27
N PHE A 431 -1.78 -3.71 -10.27
CA PHE A 431 -1.59 -2.28 -10.45
C PHE A 431 -2.61 -1.79 -11.48
N ARG A 432 -3.86 -1.69 -11.06
CA ARG A 432 -4.96 -1.23 -11.92
C ARG A 432 -4.92 0.29 -12.01
N PRO A 433 -4.79 0.89 -13.21
CA PRO A 433 -4.83 2.34 -13.34
C PRO A 433 -6.26 2.87 -13.11
N GLU A 434 -6.37 4.17 -12.90
CA GLU A 434 -7.66 4.85 -12.87
C GLU A 434 -8.20 4.99 -14.30
N MET A 435 -9.38 4.41 -14.58
CA MET A 435 -9.95 4.43 -15.92
C MET A 435 -10.78 5.69 -16.16
N GLY A 436 -10.58 6.32 -17.32
CA GLY A 436 -11.49 7.37 -17.80
C GLY A 436 -12.89 6.83 -18.08
N ALA A 437 -13.89 7.71 -18.08
CA ALA A 437 -15.31 7.33 -18.24
C ALA A 437 -15.58 6.46 -19.48
N ASN A 438 -14.94 6.78 -20.61
CA ASN A 438 -15.11 6.08 -21.88
C ASN A 438 -14.18 4.85 -22.02
N ARG A 439 -13.30 4.60 -21.04
CA ARG A 439 -12.32 3.49 -21.02
C ARG A 439 -11.35 3.45 -22.21
N ASP A 440 -11.28 4.52 -22.99
CA ASP A 440 -10.32 4.79 -24.06
C ASP A 440 -9.02 5.43 -23.55
N SER A 441 -9.02 5.82 -22.28
CA SER A 441 -7.93 6.48 -21.58
C SER A 441 -7.88 6.03 -20.12
N PHE A 442 -6.70 6.16 -19.51
CA PHE A 442 -6.46 5.82 -18.13
C PHE A 442 -5.32 6.65 -17.54
N ILE A 443 -5.31 6.82 -16.23
CA ILE A 443 -4.30 7.59 -15.50
C ILE A 443 -3.46 6.64 -14.66
N TYR A 444 -2.14 6.87 -14.69
CA TYR A 444 -1.20 6.21 -13.82
C TYR A 444 -0.06 7.15 -13.41
N SER A 445 0.66 6.82 -12.35
CA SER A 445 1.78 7.63 -11.86
C SER A 445 2.99 6.82 -11.43
N THR A 446 4.17 7.41 -11.64
CA THR A 446 5.42 6.95 -11.03
C THR A 446 5.55 7.46 -9.60
N TRP A 447 6.48 6.87 -8.85
CA TRP A 447 6.79 7.26 -7.48
C TRP A 447 8.31 7.16 -7.24
N GLY A 448 8.84 8.03 -6.38
CA GLY A 448 10.29 8.22 -6.22
C GLY A 448 10.93 7.51 -5.04
N ILE A 449 10.14 7.03 -4.09
CA ILE A 449 10.62 6.36 -2.87
C ILE A 449 10.44 4.84 -2.96
N SER A 450 11.24 4.06 -2.22
CA SER A 450 11.10 2.60 -2.21
C SER A 450 9.78 2.18 -1.55
N LEU A 451 8.90 1.55 -2.34
CA LEU A 451 7.57 1.12 -1.89
C LEU A 451 7.37 -0.38 -2.07
N PRO A 452 6.75 -1.06 -1.10
CA PRO A 452 6.29 -2.43 -1.28
C PRO A 452 5.10 -2.47 -2.26
N PRO A 453 4.86 -3.58 -2.97
CA PRO A 453 3.82 -3.66 -4.00
C PRO A 453 2.45 -3.21 -3.51
N LEU A 454 2.07 -3.56 -2.27
CA LEU A 454 0.77 -3.20 -1.69
C LEU A 454 0.51 -1.68 -1.74
N VAL A 455 1.52 -0.87 -1.42
CA VAL A 455 1.43 0.59 -1.39
C VAL A 455 1.67 1.16 -2.78
N ALA A 456 2.65 0.61 -3.50
CA ALA A 456 2.98 1.02 -4.85
C ALA A 456 1.77 0.92 -5.80
N ARG A 457 0.84 -0.02 -5.57
CA ARG A 457 -0.43 -0.10 -6.33
C ARG A 457 -1.29 1.14 -6.18
N ALA A 458 -1.42 1.68 -4.96
CA ALA A 458 -2.16 2.92 -4.71
C ALA A 458 -1.42 4.13 -5.29
N ALA A 459 -0.08 4.12 -5.26
CA ALA A 459 0.73 5.14 -5.90
C ALA A 459 0.59 5.09 -7.43
N ALA A 460 0.51 3.90 -8.02
CA ALA A 460 0.39 3.70 -9.45
C ALA A 460 -0.93 4.20 -10.03
N CYS A 461 -2.02 4.20 -9.24
CA CYS A 461 -3.34 4.67 -9.66
C CYS A 461 -3.69 6.06 -9.10
N THR A 462 -2.67 6.89 -8.82
CA THR A 462 -2.81 8.27 -8.32
C THR A 462 -3.58 8.45 -7.00
N ALA A 463 -3.96 7.37 -6.31
CA ALA A 463 -4.71 7.46 -5.05
C ALA A 463 -3.86 8.05 -3.91
N ILE A 464 -2.53 7.86 -3.98
CA ILE A 464 -1.54 8.47 -3.11
C ILE A 464 -0.34 8.90 -3.95
N ARG A 465 0.40 9.94 -3.53
CA ARG A 465 1.58 10.45 -4.26
C ARG A 465 2.80 10.45 -3.36
N PHE A 466 3.93 10.04 -3.93
CA PHE A 466 5.24 10.05 -3.28
C PHE A 466 6.29 10.62 -4.21
N ASP A 467 6.80 11.78 -3.86
CA ASP A 467 7.73 12.52 -4.72
C ASP A 467 9.15 11.97 -4.71
N PRO A 468 9.92 12.19 -5.80
CA PRO A 468 9.46 12.73 -7.08
C PRO A 468 8.47 11.79 -7.77
N SER A 469 7.35 12.34 -8.24
CA SER A 469 6.29 11.62 -8.94
C SER A 469 5.92 12.32 -10.25
N ALA A 470 5.45 11.56 -11.23
CA ALA A 470 4.91 12.10 -12.47
C ALA A 470 3.63 11.34 -12.84
N VAL A 471 2.64 12.08 -13.33
CA VAL A 471 1.34 11.53 -13.71
C VAL A 471 1.25 11.46 -15.24
N TYR A 472 0.72 10.36 -15.74
CA TYR A 472 0.62 10.06 -17.16
C TYR A 472 -0.82 9.72 -17.52
N ARG A 473 -1.25 10.20 -18.69
CA ARG A 473 -2.51 9.80 -19.32
C ARG A 473 -2.21 8.84 -20.45
N GLY A 474 -2.49 7.57 -20.22
CA GLY A 474 -2.47 6.53 -21.23
C GLY A 474 -3.70 6.55 -22.11
N ARG A 475 -3.55 6.01 -23.32
CA ARG A 475 -4.63 5.90 -24.32
C ARG A 475 -4.66 4.51 -24.91
N VAL A 476 -5.85 4.08 -25.27
CA VAL A 476 -6.10 2.87 -26.04
C VAL A 476 -6.21 3.29 -27.51
N VAL A 477 -5.43 2.66 -28.37
CA VAL A 477 -5.42 2.95 -29.81
C VAL A 477 -5.93 1.76 -30.59
N THR A 478 -6.57 2.02 -31.73
CA THR A 478 -7.01 0.99 -32.66
C THR A 478 -5.92 0.76 -33.72
N ARG A 479 -5.55 -0.51 -33.94
CA ARG A 479 -4.61 -0.99 -34.97
C ARG A 479 -5.35 -2.01 -35.84
N GLY A 480 -6.03 -1.55 -36.89
CA GLY A 480 -6.93 -2.38 -37.70
C GLY A 480 -8.19 -2.78 -36.92
N GLN A 481 -8.43 -4.07 -36.75
CA GLN A 481 -9.56 -4.63 -35.96
C GLN A 481 -9.25 -4.76 -34.45
N TYR A 482 -8.05 -4.37 -34.00
CA TYR A 482 -7.53 -4.65 -32.65
C TYR A 482 -7.30 -3.38 -31.87
N ALA A 483 -7.50 -3.44 -30.55
CA ALA A 483 -7.06 -2.37 -29.65
C ALA A 483 -5.67 -2.71 -29.09
N ALA A 484 -4.89 -1.69 -28.75
CA ALA A 484 -3.58 -1.82 -28.11
C ALA A 484 -3.31 -0.60 -27.25
N LEU A 485 -2.27 -0.66 -26.42
CA LEU A 485 -1.78 0.54 -25.75
C LEU A 485 -1.08 1.48 -26.74
N GLY A 486 -1.39 2.77 -26.63
CA GLY A 486 -0.62 3.86 -27.24
C GLY A 486 0.38 4.45 -26.24
N TYR A 487 1.26 5.33 -26.73
CA TYR A 487 2.11 6.13 -25.85
C TYR A 487 1.27 7.14 -25.05
N SER A 488 1.68 7.34 -23.80
CA SER A 488 1.04 8.22 -22.83
C SER A 488 1.59 9.65 -22.90
N THR A 489 0.75 10.61 -22.53
CA THR A 489 1.16 12.01 -22.34
C THR A 489 1.39 12.30 -20.87
N ILE A 490 2.44 13.06 -20.53
CA ILE A 490 2.62 13.54 -19.15
C ILE A 490 1.56 14.61 -18.84
N LEU A 491 0.99 14.56 -17.64
CA LEU A 491 0.14 15.62 -17.11
C LEU A 491 1.04 16.50 -16.24
N SER A 492 1.32 17.72 -16.70
CA SER A 492 2.02 18.71 -15.87
C SER A 492 1.15 19.02 -14.64
N GLY A 493 1.76 18.99 -13.46
CA GLY A 493 1.09 19.36 -12.21
C GLY A 493 0.73 20.84 -12.22
N ASP A 494 -0.51 21.11 -12.65
CA ASP A 494 -1.38 22.24 -12.32
C ASP A 494 -2.43 22.35 -13.43
N SER A 495 -3.46 21.53 -13.31
CA SER A 495 -4.79 21.88 -13.82
C SER A 495 -5.78 21.20 -12.91
N ASP A 496 -6.36 21.99 -12.01
CA ASP A 496 -7.63 21.68 -11.36
C ASP A 496 -8.65 21.31 -12.45
N GLU A 497 -9.01 20.03 -12.51
CA GLU A 497 -10.34 19.57 -12.92
C GLU A 497 -10.87 18.61 -11.85
#